data_AF-A0AA86SHP1-F1
#
_entry.id   AF-A0AA86SHP1-F1
#
_cell.length_a   1.000
_cell.length_b   1.000
_cell.length_c   1.000
_cell.angle_alpha   90.00
_cell.angle_beta   90.00
_cell.angle_gamma   90.00
#
_symmetry.space_group_name_H-M   'P 1'
#
loop_
_entity.id
_entity.type
_entity.pdbx_description
1 polymer ?
#
loop_
_entity_poly.entity_id
_entity_poly.type
_entity_poly.pdbx_seq_one_letter_code
_entity_poly.pdbx_strand_id
1 'polypeptide(L)'
;MEETKIQSDTIQEDNGKWVSHYSSDHQILLVGEGDFSFSLSLARSFGSAFNIVASSLNSYDDVTKMYKHAKSNLDDLRKLGACLLHGVDATKMKHHSDLKMRRFDRVVFNFPHAGFHRREDNKLMIK
;
A
#
# COMPACT_ATOMS: atom_id res chain seq x y z
N MET A 1 -4.60 -27.48 51.51
CA MET A 1 -4.83 -28.00 50.15
C MET A 1 -5.14 -26.80 49.30
N GLU A 2 -4.22 -26.45 48.42
CA GLU A 2 -4.25 -25.24 47.61
C GLU A 2 -4.75 -25.67 46.22
N GLU A 3 -5.95 -25.23 45.85
CA GLU A 3 -6.52 -25.53 44.53
C GLU A 3 -5.94 -24.53 43.53
N THR A 4 -4.90 -24.97 42.80
CA THR A 4 -4.33 -24.20 41.71
C THR A 4 -5.28 -24.24 40.51
N LYS A 5 -5.95 -23.11 40.24
CA LYS A 5 -6.82 -22.93 39.09
C LYS A 5 -5.94 -22.78 37.84
N ILE A 6 -5.84 -23.85 37.05
CA ILE A 6 -5.17 -23.84 35.74
C ILE A 6 -5.99 -22.92 34.83
N GLN A 7 -5.43 -21.76 34.50
CA GLN A 7 -6.01 -20.82 33.55
C GLN A 7 -5.73 -21.37 32.15
N SER A 8 -6.80 -21.81 31.48
CA SER A 8 -6.75 -22.26 30.09
C SER A 8 -6.46 -21.04 29.19
N ASP A 9 -5.22 -20.90 28.77
CA ASP A 9 -4.85 -19.98 27.69
C ASP A 9 -5.60 -20.41 26.44
N THR A 10 -6.58 -19.59 26.06
CA THR A 10 -7.35 -19.81 24.84
C THR A 10 -6.44 -19.38 23.71
N ILE A 11 -5.95 -20.34 22.92
CA ILE A 11 -5.26 -20.05 21.66
C ILE A 11 -6.29 -19.36 20.78
N GLN A 12 -6.23 -18.03 20.71
CA GLN A 12 -6.95 -17.29 19.68
C GLN A 12 -6.28 -17.64 18.36
N GLU A 13 -6.97 -18.40 17.51
CA GLU A 13 -6.60 -18.49 16.11
C GLU A 13 -6.63 -17.07 15.53
N ASP A 14 -5.44 -16.49 15.32
CA ASP A 14 -5.26 -15.21 14.65
C ASP A 14 -5.59 -15.40 13.17
N ASN A 15 -6.88 -15.48 12.86
CA ASN A 15 -7.37 -15.39 11.50
C ASN A 15 -7.13 -13.94 11.08
N GLY A 16 -6.03 -13.71 10.35
CA GLY A 16 -5.51 -12.38 10.00
C GLY A 16 -6.58 -11.36 9.61
N LYS A 17 -6.31 -10.07 9.84
CA LYS A 17 -7.31 -9.00 9.67
C LYS A 17 -7.76 -8.89 8.21
N TRP A 18 -9.07 -8.89 8.00
CA TRP A 18 -9.68 -8.72 6.67
C TRP A 18 -10.25 -7.32 6.47
N VAL A 19 -9.97 -6.76 5.30
CA VAL A 19 -10.51 -5.48 4.81
C VAL A 19 -11.04 -5.73 3.41
N SER A 20 -12.34 -5.99 3.29
CA SER A 20 -12.98 -6.37 2.02
C SER A 20 -12.25 -7.55 1.36
N HIS A 21 -11.51 -7.33 0.27
CA HIS A 21 -10.80 -8.37 -0.49
C HIS A 21 -9.33 -8.58 -0.08
N TYR A 22 -8.87 -7.84 0.94
CA TYR A 22 -7.49 -7.85 1.40
C TYR A 22 -7.41 -8.49 2.79
N SER A 23 -6.45 -9.40 2.98
CA SER A 23 -6.08 -9.98 4.27
C SER A 23 -4.71 -9.45 4.68
N SER A 24 -4.46 -9.31 5.98
CA SER A 24 -3.13 -8.99 6.52
C SER A 24 -2.08 -10.06 6.19
N ASP A 25 -2.50 -11.27 5.82
CA ASP A 25 -1.60 -12.37 5.45
C ASP A 25 -1.20 -12.34 3.97
N HIS A 26 -1.91 -11.57 3.14
CA HIS A 26 -1.57 -11.41 1.72
C HIS A 26 -0.30 -10.58 1.54
N GLN A 27 0.57 -10.97 0.61
CA GLN A 27 1.57 -10.07 0.02
C GLN A 27 0.90 -9.16 -1.01
N ILE A 28 0.90 -7.85 -0.76
CA ILE A 28 0.15 -6.86 -1.55
C ILE A 28 1.11 -5.89 -2.24
N LEU A 29 0.94 -5.75 -3.56
CA LEU A 29 1.59 -4.71 -4.36
C LEU A 29 0.57 -3.65 -4.77
N LEU A 30 0.83 -2.39 -4.44
CA LEU A 30 0.06 -1.24 -4.90
C LEU A 30 0.84 -0.52 -5.99
N VAL A 31 0.22 -0.38 -7.16
CA VAL A 31 0.86 0.13 -8.37
C VAL A 31 0.32 1.52 -8.69
N GLY A 32 1.22 2.46 -8.96
CA GLY A 32 0.85 3.78 -9.45
C GLY A 32 0.23 4.68 -8.37
N GLU A 33 0.66 4.55 -7.12
CA GLU A 33 0.23 5.45 -6.05
C GLU A 33 0.61 6.89 -6.38
N GLY A 34 -0.35 7.81 -6.22
CA GLY A 34 -0.13 9.25 -6.29
C GLY A 34 0.41 9.78 -4.97
N ASP A 35 -0.49 10.03 -4.02
CA ASP A 35 -0.16 10.56 -2.69
C ASP A 35 -0.03 9.50 -1.59
N PHE A 36 -0.11 8.21 -1.95
CA PHE A 36 0.00 7.06 -1.05
C PHE A 36 -1.11 6.94 0.01
N SER A 37 -2.19 7.71 -0.11
CA SER A 37 -3.30 7.72 0.86
C SER A 37 -4.03 6.37 0.92
N PHE A 38 -4.25 5.70 -0.22
CA PHE A 38 -4.90 4.40 -0.26
C PHE A 38 -4.04 3.33 0.42
N SER A 39 -2.74 3.27 0.10
CA SER A 39 -1.79 2.40 0.79
C SER A 39 -1.80 2.61 2.30
N LEU A 40 -1.78 3.88 2.75
CA LEU A 40 -1.80 4.20 4.18
C LEU A 40 -3.11 3.80 4.85
N SER A 41 -4.24 3.99 4.18
CA SER A 41 -5.55 3.54 4.69
C SER A 41 -5.56 2.03 4.90
N LEU A 42 -5.09 1.25 3.92
CA LEU A 42 -5.01 -0.20 4.02
C LEU A 42 -4.07 -0.66 5.14
N ALA A 43 -2.89 -0.06 5.21
CA ALA A 43 -1.92 -0.31 6.28
C ALA A 43 -2.49 -0.04 7.68
N ARG A 44 -3.22 1.07 7.86
CA ARG A 44 -3.87 1.41 9.13
C ARG A 44 -4.96 0.41 9.50
N SER A 45 -5.73 -0.08 8.53
CA SER A 45 -6.76 -1.11 8.77
C SER A 45 -6.14 -2.45 9.20
N PHE A 46 -4.97 -2.82 8.67
CA PHE A 46 -4.22 -3.97 9.18
C PHE A 46 -3.47 -3.68 10.48
N GLY A 47 -3.18 -2.41 10.77
CA GLY A 47 -2.32 -1.99 11.89
C GLY A 47 -0.83 -2.25 11.64
N SER A 48 -0.45 -2.70 10.44
CA SER A 48 0.92 -2.84 9.98
C SER A 48 0.96 -2.80 8.45
N ALA A 49 2.16 -2.65 7.88
CA ALA A 49 2.37 -2.61 6.43
C ALA A 49 3.53 -3.51 5.97
N PHE A 50 3.99 -4.46 6.79
CA PHE A 50 5.11 -5.35 6.44
C PHE A 50 4.86 -6.19 5.19
N ASN A 51 3.59 -6.46 4.90
CA ASN A 51 3.12 -7.21 3.75
C ASN A 51 2.78 -6.31 2.54
N ILE A 52 3.04 -5.00 2.62
CA ILE A 52 2.67 -4.01 1.62
C ILE A 52 3.92 -3.48 0.91
N VAL A 53 3.90 -3.56 -0.43
CA VAL A 53 4.79 -2.82 -1.32
C VAL A 53 3.96 -1.75 -2.03
N ALA A 54 4.24 -0.48 -1.77
CA ALA A 54 3.57 0.64 -2.44
C ALA A 54 4.52 1.31 -3.43
N SER A 55 4.07 1.48 -4.67
CA SER A 55 4.91 1.97 -5.76
C SER A 55 4.30 3.14 -6.52
N SER A 56 5.11 4.13 -6.88
CA SER A 56 4.72 5.26 -7.73
C SER A 56 5.55 5.31 -9.01
N LEU A 57 4.95 5.83 -10.10
CA LEU A 57 5.67 6.13 -11.34
C LEU A 57 6.63 7.32 -11.15
N ASN A 58 6.19 8.33 -10.42
CA ASN A 58 6.98 9.53 -10.14
C ASN A 58 8.05 9.27 -9.08
N SER A 59 9.09 10.11 -9.08
CA SER A 59 10.13 10.11 -8.04
C SER A 59 9.57 10.56 -6.69
N TYR A 60 10.28 10.27 -5.61
CA TYR A 60 9.92 10.76 -4.27
C TYR A 60 9.78 12.29 -4.22
N ASP A 61 10.74 13.01 -4.83
CA ASP A 61 10.73 14.47 -4.87
C ASP A 61 9.54 15.02 -5.63
N ASP A 62 9.18 14.40 -6.76
CA ASP A 62 8.01 14.82 -7.54
C ASP A 62 6.72 14.56 -6.78
N VAL A 63 6.57 13.36 -6.21
CA VAL A 63 5.40 12.98 -5.41
C VAL A 63 5.18 13.97 -4.26
N THR A 64 6.24 14.30 -3.50
CA THR A 64 6.14 15.21 -2.35
C THR A 64 5.91 16.66 -2.75
N LYS A 65 6.28 17.08 -3.97
CA LYS A 65 5.95 18.40 -4.53
C LYS A 65 4.54 18.46 -5.10
N MET A 66 4.07 17.41 -5.75
CA MET A 66 2.77 17.37 -6.42
C MET A 66 1.61 17.23 -5.43
N TYR A 67 1.80 16.48 -4.35
CA TYR A 67 0.74 16.15 -3.41
C TYR A 67 1.06 16.64 -2.00
N LYS A 68 0.20 17.53 -1.49
CA LYS A 68 0.34 18.16 -0.16
C LYS A 68 0.55 17.17 0.98
N HIS A 69 -0.09 16.00 0.91
CA HIS A 69 -0.10 14.99 1.99
C HIS A 69 0.84 13.81 1.74
N ALA A 70 1.51 13.74 0.58
CA ALA A 70 2.32 12.56 0.25
C ALA A 70 3.47 12.35 1.23
N LYS A 71 4.16 13.41 1.66
CA LYS A 71 5.26 13.30 2.61
C LYS A 71 4.82 12.67 3.94
N SER A 72 3.73 13.18 4.53
CA SER A 72 3.19 12.60 5.77
C SER A 72 2.71 11.17 5.59
N ASN A 73 2.10 10.86 4.44
CA ASN A 73 1.62 9.51 4.16
C ASN A 73 2.77 8.50 4.02
N LEU A 74 3.82 8.88 3.30
CA LEU A 74 5.04 8.08 3.12
C LEU A 74 5.76 7.86 4.46
N ASP A 75 5.88 8.91 5.28
CA ASP A 75 6.49 8.80 6.61
C ASP A 75 5.72 7.82 7.50
N ASP A 76 4.39 7.89 7.53
CA ASP A 76 3.56 6.98 8.31
C ASP A 76 3.57 5.55 7.78
N LEU A 77 3.55 5.36 6.46
CA LEU A 77 3.71 4.05 5.83
C LEU A 77 5.05 3.41 6.18
N ARG A 78 6.14 4.20 6.16
CA ARG A 78 7.46 3.72 6.55
C ARG A 78 7.50 3.30 8.01
N LYS A 79 6.87 4.07 8.91
CA LYS A 79 6.73 3.70 10.34
C LYS A 79 5.94 2.41 10.53
N LEU A 80 4.94 2.15 9.69
CA LEU A 80 4.15 0.91 9.70
C LEU A 80 4.86 -0.28 9.05
N GLY A 81 6.05 -0.08 8.45
CA GLY A 81 6.87 -1.15 7.88
C GLY A 81 6.67 -1.39 6.38
N ALA A 82 6.02 -0.47 5.66
CA ALA A 82 5.80 -0.61 4.23
C ALA A 82 7.10 -0.53 3.42
N CYS A 83 7.18 -1.30 2.34
CA CYS A 83 8.20 -1.13 1.31
C CYS A 83 7.73 -0.08 0.30
N LEU A 84 8.45 1.04 0.19
CA LEU A 84 8.12 2.16 -0.69
C LEU A 84 9.07 2.16 -1.89
N LEU A 85 8.51 2.10 -3.10
CA LEU A 85 9.26 2.15 -4.36
C LEU A 85 8.81 3.36 -5.19
N HIS A 86 9.76 4.03 -5.83
CA HIS A 86 9.51 5.21 -6.66
C HIS A 86 10.16 5.02 -8.03
N GLY A 87 9.65 5.69 -9.06
CA GLY A 87 10.16 5.51 -10.43
C GLY A 87 9.76 4.18 -11.06
N VAL A 88 8.73 3.49 -10.54
CA VAL A 88 8.32 2.18 -11.02
C VAL A 88 7.40 2.34 -12.23
N ASP A 89 7.94 2.08 -13.42
CA ASP A 89 7.18 1.98 -14.67
C ASP A 89 6.47 0.62 -14.73
N ALA A 90 5.15 0.63 -14.58
CA ALA A 90 4.34 -0.58 -14.57
C ALA A 90 4.45 -1.41 -15.87
N THR A 91 4.77 -0.76 -17.00
CA THR A 91 4.97 -1.44 -18.29
C THR A 91 6.28 -2.23 -18.36
N LYS A 92 7.24 -1.91 -17.47
CA LYS A 92 8.58 -2.52 -17.41
C LYS A 92 8.84 -3.27 -16.11
N MET A 93 7.81 -3.41 -15.26
CA MET A 93 7.93 -3.96 -13.90
C MET A 93 8.50 -5.38 -13.86
N LYS A 94 8.30 -6.18 -14.92
CA LYS A 94 8.88 -7.52 -15.08
C LYS A 94 10.42 -7.56 -15.01
N HIS A 95 11.08 -6.42 -15.21
CA HIS A 95 12.54 -6.29 -15.15
C HIS A 95 13.02 -5.59 -13.89
N HIS A 96 12.13 -5.05 -13.06
CA HIS A 96 12.49 -4.32 -11.86
C HIS A 96 13.12 -5.27 -10.83
N SER A 97 14.30 -4.93 -10.31
CA SER A 97 15.10 -5.80 -9.43
C SER A 97 14.30 -6.35 -8.25
N ASP A 98 13.54 -5.49 -7.60
CA ASP A 98 12.81 -5.82 -6.37
C ASP A 98 11.47 -6.53 -6.62
N LEU A 99 10.96 -6.47 -7.86
CA LEU A 99 9.62 -6.97 -8.19
C LEU A 99 9.65 -8.21 -9.08
N LYS A 100 10.67 -8.37 -9.92
CA LYS A 100 10.76 -9.44 -10.94
C LYS A 100 10.66 -10.87 -10.39
N MET A 101 11.15 -11.11 -9.17
CA MET A 101 11.13 -12.43 -8.51
C MET A 101 10.11 -12.52 -7.36
N ARG A 102 9.40 -11.44 -7.04
CA ARG A 102 8.41 -11.43 -5.96
C ARG A 102 7.07 -11.91 -6.47
N ARG A 103 6.37 -12.69 -5.65
CA ARG A 103 4.98 -13.09 -5.86
C ARG A 103 4.10 -12.29 -4.91
N PHE A 104 2.95 -11.89 -5.40
CA PHE A 104 1.95 -11.15 -4.64
C PHE A 104 0.62 -11.88 -4.74
N ASP A 105 -0.09 -11.97 -3.63
CA ASP A 105 -1.45 -12.51 -3.59
C ASP A 105 -2.45 -11.50 -4.17
N ARG A 106 -2.13 -10.20 -4.04
CA ARG A 106 -2.94 -9.10 -4.57
C ARG A 106 -2.05 -8.06 -5.23
N VAL A 107 -2.38 -7.70 -6.47
CA VAL A 107 -1.82 -6.54 -7.17
C VAL A 107 -2.96 -5.55 -7.38
N VAL A 108 -2.79 -4.34 -6.84
CA VAL A 108 -3.82 -3.31 -6.81
C VAL A 108 -3.40 -2.17 -7.73
N PHE A 109 -4.24 -1.88 -8.72
CA PHE A 109 -4.05 -0.79 -9.67
C PHE A 109 -5.37 -0.02 -9.82
N ASN A 110 -5.65 0.86 -8.85
CA ASN A 110 -6.99 1.43 -8.65
C ASN A 110 -7.30 2.64 -9.54
N PHE A 111 -6.30 3.46 -9.86
CA PHE A 111 -6.53 4.77 -10.47
C PHE A 111 -5.62 4.99 -11.69
N PRO A 112 -5.79 4.20 -12.77
CA PRO A 112 -5.08 4.48 -14.01
C PRO A 112 -5.47 5.85 -14.53
N HIS A 113 -4.51 6.77 -14.55
CA HIS A 113 -4.72 8.09 -15.13
C HIS A 113 -5.01 7.92 -16.63
N ALA A 114 -6.14 8.41 -17.13
CA ALA A 114 -6.59 8.21 -18.52
C ALA A 114 -5.84 9.07 -19.56
N GLY A 115 -4.62 9.51 -19.25
CA GLY A 115 -3.75 10.24 -20.19
C GLY A 115 -4.06 11.73 -20.36
N PHE A 116 -4.80 12.36 -19.44
CA PHE A 116 -5.01 13.80 -19.49
C PHE A 116 -3.73 14.58 -19.16
N HIS A 117 -3.48 15.67 -19.87
CA HIS A 117 -2.26 16.48 -19.69
C HIS A 117 -2.51 17.73 -18.82
N ARG A 118 -3.72 17.89 -18.29
CA ARG A 118 -4.16 19.03 -17.48
C ARG A 118 -4.70 18.54 -16.14
N ARG A 119 -4.76 19.43 -15.15
CA ARG A 119 -5.37 19.13 -13.85
C ARG A 119 -6.81 18.65 -14.04
N GLU A 120 -7.16 17.60 -13.30
CA GLU A 120 -8.48 16.96 -13.37
C GLU A 120 -9.63 17.90 -12.98
N ASP A 121 -9.36 18.96 -12.21
CA ASP A 121 -10.31 20.01 -11.83
C ASP A 121 -10.60 21.02 -12.95
N ASN A 122 -9.93 20.92 -14.10
CA ASN A 122 -10.13 21.82 -15.21
C ASN A 122 -11.41 21.46 -15.98
N LYS A 123 -12.44 22.32 -15.89
CA LYS A 123 -13.73 22.16 -16.61
C LYS A 123 -13.59 22.04 -18.14
N LEU A 124 -12.44 22.36 -18.72
CA LEU A 124 -12.14 22.20 -20.15
C LEU A 124 -11.75 20.77 -20.56
N MET A 125 -11.81 19.80 -19.64
CA MET A 125 -11.39 18.41 -19.87
C MET A 125 -12.46 17.54 -20.55
N ILE A 126 -13.72 18.00 -20.59
CA ILE A 126 -14.81 17.34 -21.32
C ILE A 126 -15.14 18.23 -22.52
N LYS A 127 -14.89 17.73 -23.73
CA LYS A 127 -15.41 18.32 -24.97
C LYS A 127 -16.79 17.77 -25.26
#